data_AF-F9EMI7-F1
#
_entry.id   AF-F9EMI7-F1
#
_cell.length_a   1.000
_cell.length_b   1.000
_cell.length_c   1.000
_cell.angle_alpha   90.00
_cell.angle_beta   90.00
_cell.angle_gamma   90.00
#
_symmetry.space_group_name_H-M   'P 1'
#
loop_
_entity.id
_entity.type
_entity.pdbx_description
1 polymer ?
#
loop_
_entity_poly.entity_id
_entity_poly.type
_entity_poly.pdbx_seq_one_letter_code
_entity_poly.pdbx_strand_id
1 'polypeptide(L)'
;MGRAISKYMLSGISNIASVNFNKITGRTERIEWSNEEKDKYAVYLVGQERKIAFEQLSGGEQVSVAIAIRGTMTEYFTNSKFMILDEPTNNLDTERKKLLAEYMGEILNNLEQSIIVTHDDTFKEMAEKIIEL
;
A
#
# COMPACT_ATOMS: atom_id res chain seq x y z
N MET A 1 -26.45 -8.56 -6.34
CA MET A 1 -25.89 -8.55 -4.98
C MET A 1 -24.38 -8.30 -4.94
N GLY A 2 -23.55 -9.03 -5.71
CA GLY A 2 -22.08 -8.91 -5.65
C GLY A 2 -21.50 -7.50 -5.83
N ARG A 3 -22.00 -6.71 -6.78
CA ARG A 3 -21.46 -5.36 -7.08
C ARG A 3 -21.70 -4.32 -5.96
N ALA A 4 -22.79 -4.47 -5.20
CA ALA A 4 -23.11 -3.58 -4.07
C ALA A 4 -22.26 -3.93 -2.84
N ILE A 5 -22.06 -5.23 -2.59
CA ILE A 5 -21.17 -5.72 -1.52
C ILE A 5 -19.73 -5.29 -1.80
N SER A 6 -19.25 -5.44 -3.03
CA SER A 6 -17.91 -4.98 -3.41
C SER A 6 -17.79 -3.46 -3.27
N LYS A 7 -18.80 -2.67 -3.63
CA LYS A 7 -18.77 -1.21 -3.44
C LYS A 7 -18.61 -0.81 -1.98
N TYR A 8 -19.30 -1.50 -1.06
CA TYR A 8 -19.16 -1.25 0.38
C TYR A 8 -17.75 -1.59 0.89
N MET A 9 -17.23 -2.78 0.53
CA MET A 9 -15.88 -3.21 0.91
C MET A 9 -14.80 -2.26 0.36
N LEU A 10 -14.93 -1.86 -0.90
CA LEU A 10 -14.02 -0.90 -1.53
C LEU A 10 -14.01 0.46 -0.83
N SER A 11 -15.16 0.92 -0.34
CA SER A 11 -15.23 2.15 0.45
C SER A 11 -14.49 2.02 1.78
N GLY A 12 -14.60 0.86 2.46
CA GLY A 12 -13.86 0.57 3.68
C GLY A 12 -12.35 0.58 3.45
N ILE A 13 -11.90 -0.12 2.39
CA ILE A 13 -10.50 -0.17 2.00
C ILE A 13 -9.99 1.23 1.64
N SER A 14 -10.76 1.98 0.84
CA SER A 14 -10.40 3.34 0.42
C SER A 14 -10.15 4.26 1.62
N ASN A 15 -10.98 4.19 2.66
CA ASN A 15 -10.82 5.02 3.85
C ASN A 15 -9.52 4.72 4.62
N ILE A 16 -9.28 3.45 4.95
CA ILE A 16 -8.09 3.06 5.73
C ILE A 16 -6.82 3.25 4.88
N ALA A 17 -6.87 2.90 3.59
CA ALA A 17 -5.77 3.12 2.68
C ALA A 17 -5.43 4.61 2.56
N SER A 18 -6.42 5.50 2.58
CA SER A 18 -6.16 6.95 2.59
C SER A 18 -5.45 7.39 3.87
N VAL A 19 -5.86 6.88 5.03
CA VAL A 19 -5.18 7.17 6.30
C VAL A 19 -3.73 6.70 6.25
N ASN A 20 -3.50 5.48 5.78
CA ASN A 20 -2.15 4.92 5.65
C ASN A 20 -1.33 5.72 4.64
N PHE A 21 -1.89 6.07 3.48
CA PHE A 21 -1.22 6.90 2.47
C PHE A 21 -0.83 8.29 3.01
N ASN A 22 -1.67 8.89 3.86
CA ASN A 22 -1.39 10.19 4.45
C ASN A 22 -0.30 10.11 5.52
N LYS A 23 -0.31 9.06 6.37
CA LYS A 23 0.80 8.79 7.30
C LYS A 23 2.10 8.57 6.56
N ILE A 24 2.00 7.84 5.45
CA ILE A 24 3.08 7.58 4.53
C ILE A 24 3.58 8.94 4.02
N THR A 25 2.89 9.52 3.04
CA THR A 25 3.43 10.63 2.25
C THR A 25 3.42 11.99 2.95
N GLY A 26 2.81 12.12 4.14
CA GLY A 26 2.55 13.41 4.80
C GLY A 26 1.50 14.27 4.07
N ARG A 27 0.81 13.71 3.07
CA ARG A 27 -0.19 14.40 2.24
C ARG A 27 -1.59 14.23 2.84
N THR A 28 -2.57 14.89 2.22
CA THR A 28 -3.97 14.90 2.67
C THR A 28 -4.94 14.37 1.62
N GLU A 29 -4.43 13.65 0.63
CA GLU A 29 -5.24 13.10 -0.45
C GLU A 29 -5.92 11.80 -0.03
N ARG A 30 -6.96 11.45 -0.79
CA ARG A 30 -7.76 10.26 -0.56
C ARG A 30 -7.53 9.26 -1.68
N ILE A 31 -7.26 8.01 -1.33
CA ILE A 31 -7.32 6.88 -2.26
C ILE A 31 -8.79 6.54 -2.46
N GLU A 32 -9.24 6.55 -3.70
CA GLU A 32 -10.57 6.10 -4.09
C GLU A 32 -10.44 4.86 -4.97
N TRP A 33 -10.88 3.72 -4.45
CA TRP A 33 -10.99 2.49 -5.21
C TRP A 33 -12.44 2.28 -5.65
N SER A 34 -12.69 2.36 -6.95
CA SER A 34 -14.03 2.34 -7.54
C SER A 34 -14.22 1.17 -8.50
N ASN A 35 -15.45 0.65 -8.55
CA ASN A 35 -15.91 -0.34 -9.53
C ASN A 35 -17.12 0.17 -10.34
N GLU A 36 -17.26 1.51 -10.45
CA GLU A 36 -18.37 2.16 -11.15
C GLU A 36 -18.25 2.04 -12.66
N GLU A 37 -17.04 2.05 -13.20
CA GLU A 37 -16.78 1.70 -14.59
C GLU A 37 -17.17 0.24 -14.87
N LYS A 38 -17.77 0.01 -16.04
CA LYS A 38 -18.25 -1.33 -16.43
C LYS A 38 -17.06 -2.28 -16.55
N ASP A 39 -17.09 -3.35 -15.76
CA ASP A 39 -16.10 -4.44 -15.74
C ASP A 39 -14.67 -4.01 -15.37
N LYS A 40 -14.50 -2.89 -14.65
CA LYS A 40 -13.20 -2.40 -14.21
C LYS A 40 -13.18 -2.02 -12.74
N TYR A 41 -12.03 -2.26 -12.12
CA TYR A 41 -11.65 -1.66 -10.86
C TYR A 41 -10.60 -0.59 -11.16
N ALA A 42 -10.86 0.64 -10.74
CA ALA A 42 -9.97 1.76 -10.95
C ALA A 42 -9.61 2.39 -9.60
N VAL A 43 -8.35 2.82 -9.48
CA VAL A 43 -7.84 3.51 -8.31
C VAL A 43 -7.53 4.96 -8.70
N TYR A 44 -7.95 5.89 -7.87
CA TYR A 44 -7.68 7.31 -8.05
C TYR A 44 -7.06 7.90 -6.79
N LEU A 45 -6.19 8.88 -6.97
CA LEU A 45 -5.76 9.78 -5.90
C LEU A 45 -6.56 11.08 -6.02
N VAL A 46 -7.32 11.39 -4.97
CA VAL A 46 -8.27 12.50 -4.94
C VAL A 46 -7.79 13.55 -3.94
N GLY A 47 -7.39 14.71 -4.45
CA GLY A 47 -7.11 15.92 -3.67
C GLY A 47 -8.29 16.90 -3.71
N GLN A 48 -8.08 18.12 -3.20
CA GLN A 48 -9.14 19.15 -3.12
C GLN A 48 -9.70 19.53 -4.50
N GLU A 49 -8.84 19.69 -5.51
CA GLU A 49 -9.25 20.13 -6.86
C GLU A 49 -8.84 19.15 -7.97
N ARG A 50 -8.28 17.99 -7.60
CA ARG A 50 -7.74 17.03 -8.56
C ARG A 50 -8.17 15.61 -8.26
N LYS A 51 -8.51 14.87 -9.31
CA LYS A 51 -8.70 13.42 -9.30
C LYS A 51 -7.81 12.82 -10.37
N ILE A 52 -6.75 12.15 -9.95
CA ILE A 52 -5.72 11.59 -10.83
C ILE A 52 -5.88 10.08 -10.86
N ALA A 53 -5.90 9.48 -12.05
CA ALA A 53 -5.93 8.03 -12.18
C ALA A 53 -4.58 7.43 -11.77
N PHE A 54 -4.59 6.23 -11.18
CA PHE A 54 -3.38 5.56 -10.68
C PHE A 54 -2.26 5.47 -11.74
N GLU A 55 -2.62 5.22 -13.00
CA GLU A 55 -1.69 5.10 -14.12
C GLU A 55 -0.98 6.41 -14.45
N GLN A 56 -1.52 7.55 -14.01
CA GLN A 56 -0.95 8.89 -14.23
C GLN A 56 -0.10 9.38 -13.05
N LEU A 57 -0.06 8.62 -11.95
CA LEU A 57 0.76 8.95 -10.79
C LEU A 57 2.25 8.73 -11.10
N SER A 58 3.11 9.48 -10.42
CA SER A 58 4.55 9.17 -10.42
C SER A 58 4.79 7.78 -9.82
N GLY A 59 5.89 7.11 -10.19
CA GLY A 59 6.18 5.77 -9.69
C GLY A 59 6.26 5.69 -8.16
N GLY A 60 6.71 6.74 -7.47
CA GLY A 60 6.72 6.80 -6.00
C GLY A 60 5.31 6.92 -5.39
N GLU A 61 4.43 7.67 -6.05
CA GLU A 61 3.01 7.76 -5.65
C GLU A 61 2.28 6.44 -5.89
N GLN A 62 2.55 5.77 -7.02
CA GLN A 62 1.98 4.44 -7.31
C GLN A 62 2.35 3.42 -6.23
N VAL A 63 3.61 3.41 -5.82
CA VAL A 63 4.13 2.55 -4.76
C VAL A 63 3.43 2.84 -3.44
N SER A 64 3.39 4.11 -3.04
CA SER A 64 2.72 4.56 -1.81
C SER A 64 1.25 4.16 -1.77
N VAL A 65 0.52 4.35 -2.86
CA VAL A 65 -0.89 3.92 -2.99
C VAL A 65 -1.02 2.40 -2.93
N ALA A 66 -0.17 1.66 -3.64
CA ALA A 66 -0.22 0.20 -3.67
C ALA A 66 0.03 -0.42 -2.29
N ILE A 67 1.01 0.09 -1.54
CA ILE A 67 1.30 -0.35 -0.16
C ILE A 67 0.13 -0.04 0.75
N ALA A 68 -0.40 1.18 0.69
CA ALA A 68 -1.51 1.59 1.54
C ALA A 68 -2.74 0.70 1.32
N ILE A 69 -3.04 0.36 0.07
CA ILE A 69 -4.12 -0.58 -0.27
C ILE A 69 -3.80 -1.98 0.26
N ARG A 70 -2.60 -2.53 0.00
CA ARG A 70 -2.21 -3.89 0.44
C ARG A 70 -2.19 -4.05 1.96
N GLY A 71 -1.62 -3.07 2.68
CA GLY A 71 -1.63 -3.03 4.13
C GLY A 71 -3.06 -3.04 4.67
N THR A 72 -3.92 -2.19 4.10
CA THR A 72 -5.35 -2.17 4.44
C THR A 72 -6.04 -3.49 4.15
N MET A 73 -5.79 -4.10 2.99
CA MET A 73 -6.39 -5.39 2.64
C MET A 73 -5.99 -6.49 3.64
N THR A 74 -4.74 -6.45 4.13
CA THR A 74 -4.25 -7.39 5.12
C THR A 74 -5.01 -7.23 6.44
N GLU A 75 -5.18 -5.99 6.91
CA GLU A 75 -5.94 -5.66 8.12
C GLU A 75 -7.44 -5.99 7.99
N TYR A 76 -8.03 -5.74 6.81
CA TYR A 76 -9.48 -5.78 6.62
C TYR A 76 -10.03 -7.16 6.24
N PHE A 77 -9.29 -7.92 5.43
CA PHE A 77 -9.76 -9.22 4.94
C PHE A 77 -9.23 -10.40 5.74
N THR A 78 -8.18 -10.19 6.52
CA THR A 78 -7.53 -11.29 7.23
C THR A 78 -7.39 -10.90 8.70
N ASN A 79 -7.75 -11.81 9.60
CA ASN A 79 -7.25 -11.73 10.97
C ASN A 79 -5.79 -12.24 11.06
N SER A 80 -5.15 -12.41 9.89
CA SER A 80 -3.80 -12.92 9.75
C SER A 80 -2.86 -11.75 9.92
N LYS A 81 -2.23 -11.67 11.08
CA LYS A 81 -1.19 -10.68 11.36
C LYS A 81 0.16 -11.15 10.77
N PHE A 82 0.12 -11.69 9.56
CA PHE A 82 1.26 -12.26 8.86
C PHE A 82 1.31 -11.79 7.41
N MET A 83 2.49 -11.38 6.93
CA MET A 83 2.70 -10.91 5.56
C MET A 83 4.02 -11.45 4.98
N ILE A 84 4.00 -11.84 3.70
CA ILE A 84 5.21 -12.13 2.92
C ILE A 84 5.31 -11.11 1.79
N LEU A 85 6.47 -10.49 1.66
CA LEU A 85 6.81 -9.53 0.61
C LEU A 85 8.00 -10.09 -0.17
N ASP A 86 7.77 -10.38 -1.45
CA ASP A 86 8.79 -10.84 -2.37
C ASP A 86 9.21 -9.69 -3.29
N GLU A 87 10.46 -9.28 -3.19
CA GLU A 87 11.09 -8.19 -3.94
C GLU A 87 10.24 -6.89 -3.99
N PRO A 88 9.84 -6.32 -2.84
CA PRO A 88 8.90 -5.19 -2.79
C PRO A 88 9.50 -3.88 -3.35
N THR A 89 10.82 -3.84 -3.55
CA THR A 89 11.58 -2.69 -4.05
C THR A 89 11.87 -2.73 -5.55
N ASN A 90 11.41 -3.76 -6.25
CA ASN A 90 11.79 -3.95 -7.65
C ASN A 90 11.34 -2.76 -8.51
N ASN A 91 12.22 -2.29 -9.41
CA ASN A 91 12.04 -1.09 -10.25
C ASN A 91 11.92 0.26 -9.49
N LEU A 92 12.30 0.32 -8.21
CA LEU A 92 12.35 1.57 -7.46
C LEU A 92 13.73 2.21 -7.48
N ASP A 93 13.78 3.54 -7.55
CA ASP A 93 15.01 4.31 -7.31
C ASP A 93 15.35 4.36 -5.81
N THR A 94 16.57 4.78 -5.49
CA THR A 94 17.11 4.79 -4.11
C THR A 94 16.25 5.61 -3.15
N GLU A 95 15.69 6.73 -3.60
CA GLU A 95 14.84 7.58 -2.77
C GLU A 95 13.53 6.86 -2.41
N ARG A 96 12.89 6.24 -3.41
CA ARG A 96 11.67 5.46 -3.22
C ARG A 96 11.88 4.20 -2.39
N LYS A 97 13.05 3.57 -2.47
CA LYS A 97 13.41 2.41 -1.65
C LYS A 97 13.47 2.75 -0.16
N LYS A 98 14.11 3.88 0.20
CA LYS A 98 14.14 4.37 1.59
C LYS A 98 12.75 4.68 2.10
N LEU A 99 11.99 5.39 1.28
CA LEU A 99 10.62 5.77 1.58
C LEU A 99 9.74 4.52 1.85
N LEU A 100 9.86 3.51 0.98
CA LEU A 100 9.18 2.22 1.16
C LEU A 100 9.57 1.54 2.47
N ALA A 101 10.86 1.49 2.80
CA ALA A 101 11.35 0.85 4.02
C ALA A 101 10.82 1.52 5.29
N GLU A 102 10.85 2.85 5.36
CA GLU A 102 10.31 3.62 6.50
C GLU A 102 8.83 3.28 6.75
N TYR A 103 8.01 3.24 5.70
CA TYR A 103 6.58 2.95 5.83
C TYR A 103 6.25 1.49 6.08
N MET A 104 7.01 0.59 5.47
CA MET A 104 6.88 -0.82 5.78
C MET A 104 7.20 -1.04 7.25
N GLY A 105 8.13 -0.31 7.86
CA GLY A 105 8.30 -0.30 9.31
C GLY A 105 6.99 -0.06 10.07
N GLU A 106 6.23 0.98 9.73
CA GLU A 106 4.97 1.29 10.41
C GLU A 106 3.89 0.23 10.22
N ILE A 107 3.73 -0.29 9.00
CA ILE A 107 2.69 -1.28 8.69
C ILE A 107 3.05 -2.63 9.30
N LEU A 108 4.30 -3.07 9.16
CA LEU A 108 4.76 -4.37 9.63
C LEU A 108 4.81 -4.43 11.17
N ASN A 109 5.02 -3.30 11.85
CA ASN A 109 4.90 -3.24 13.31
C ASN A 109 3.49 -3.57 13.84
N ASN A 110 2.45 -3.47 13.00
CA ASN A 110 1.09 -3.88 13.37
C ASN A 110 0.84 -5.37 13.09
N LEU A 111 1.79 -6.08 12.48
CA LEU A 111 1.74 -7.52 12.24
C LEU A 111 2.47 -8.26 13.38
N GLU A 112 2.08 -9.52 13.61
CA GLU A 112 2.80 -10.40 14.53
C GLU A 112 4.04 -10.98 13.88
N GLN A 113 4.04 -11.14 12.54
CA GLN A 113 5.21 -11.59 11.80
C GLN A 113 5.18 -11.09 10.35
N SER A 114 6.35 -10.78 9.81
CA SER A 114 6.52 -10.49 8.39
C SER A 114 7.80 -11.09 7.83
N ILE A 115 7.77 -11.53 6.59
CA ILE A 115 8.95 -12.01 5.85
C ILE A 115 9.15 -11.11 4.64
N ILE A 116 10.35 -10.56 4.50
CA ILE A 116 10.76 -9.78 3.33
C ILE A 116 11.88 -10.54 2.64
N VAL A 117 11.68 -10.86 1.36
CA VAL A 117 12.71 -11.40 0.47
C VAL A 117 13.14 -10.28 -0.45
N THR A 118 14.41 -9.88 -0.37
CA THR A 118 14.95 -8.76 -1.14
C THR A 118 16.45 -8.88 -1.28
N HIS A 119 16.99 -8.42 -2.41
CA HIS A 119 18.42 -8.18 -2.61
C HIS A 119 18.88 -6.79 -2.11
N ASP A 120 17.96 -6.00 -1.54
CA ASP A 120 18.21 -4.62 -1.13
C ASP A 120 18.50 -4.49 0.37
N ASP A 121 19.68 -3.96 0.70
CA ASP A 121 20.13 -3.75 2.08
C ASP A 121 19.31 -2.70 2.85
N THR A 122 18.49 -1.88 2.19
CA THR A 122 17.67 -0.84 2.83
C THR A 122 16.72 -1.42 3.89
N PHE A 123 16.33 -2.70 3.75
CA PHE A 123 15.41 -3.38 4.68
C PHE A 123 16.13 -4.04 5.86
N LYS A 124 17.47 -4.07 5.88
CA LYS A 124 18.22 -4.69 6.98
C LYS A 124 18.01 -3.95 8.29
N GLU A 125 17.93 -2.63 8.27
CA GLU A 125 17.78 -1.81 9.48
C GLU A 125 16.43 -2.02 10.20
N MET A 126 15.40 -2.44 9.47
CA MET A 126 14.07 -2.72 10.03
C MET A 126 13.86 -4.18 10.41
N ALA A 127 14.79 -5.08 10.07
CA ALA A 127 14.64 -6.51 10.29
C ALA A 127 15.08 -6.90 11.71
N GLU A 128 14.22 -7.60 12.45
CA GLU A 128 14.60 -8.21 13.73
C GLU A 128 15.54 -9.40 13.53
N LYS A 129 15.39 -10.12 12.42
CA LYS A 129 16.22 -11.26 12.04
C LYS A 129 16.56 -11.22 10.56
N ILE A 130 17.84 -11.38 10.26
CA ILE A 130 18.37 -11.43 8.89
C ILE A 130 18.88 -12.86 8.61
N ILE A 131 18.52 -13.39 7.43
CA ILE A 131 19.03 -14.66 6.92
C ILE A 131 19.64 -14.36 5.55
N GLU A 132 20.93 -14.65 5.39
CA GLU A 132 21.65 -14.54 4.12
C GLU A 132 21.84 -15.94 3.54
N LEU A 133 21.56 -16.12 2.24
CA LEU A 133 21.59 -17.39 1.51
C LEU A 133 22.64 -17.38 0.40
#